data_AF-A0A7C5YXA5-F1
#
_entry.id   AF-A0A7C5YXA5-F1
#
_cell.length_a   1.000
_cell.length_b   1.000
_cell.length_c   1.000
_cell.angle_alpha   90.00
_cell.angle_beta   90.00
_cell.angle_gamma   90.00
#
_symmetry.space_group_name_H-M   'P 1'
#
loop_
_entity.id
_entity.type
_entity.pdbx_description
1 polymer ?
#
loop_
_entity_poly.entity_id
_entity_poly.type
_entity_poly.pdbx_seq_one_letter_code
_entity_poly.pdbx_strand_id
1 'polypeptide(L)'
;MVVVKIRIYTEATGYINAELFDDYSPNTFRKVLESLPLESIAYRWGDEIYFETPVTAEEENAKEVVDKGTIAFWPPGNALCIFWAVS
;
A
#
# COMPACT_ATOMS: atom_id res chain seq x y z
N MET A 1 3.57 -16.62 0.74
CA MET A 1 2.52 -16.13 1.63
C MET A 1 2.96 -16.05 3.09
N VAL A 2 3.74 -15.02 3.37
CA VAL A 2 3.84 -14.36 4.67
C VAL A 2 2.75 -13.31 4.73
N VAL A 3 2.05 -13.20 5.87
CA VAL A 3 1.05 -12.15 6.10
C VAL A 3 1.47 -11.35 7.33
N VAL A 4 1.51 -10.03 7.18
CA VAL A 4 1.78 -9.09 8.28
C VAL A 4 0.60 -8.18 8.47
N LYS A 5 0.05 -8.18 9.68
CA LYS A 5 -1.02 -7.28 10.08
C LYS A 5 -0.46 -5.93 10.47
N ILE A 6 -0.97 -4.88 9.84
CA ILE A 6 -0.62 -3.50 10.14
C ILE A 6 -1.87 -2.75 10.59
N ARG A 7 -1.66 -1.55 11.14
CA ARG A 7 -2.73 -0.60 11.39
C ARG A 7 -2.40 0.71 10.68
N ILE A 8 -3.41 1.29 10.06
CA ILE A 8 -3.34 2.60 9.42
C ILE A 8 -4.18 3.55 10.26
N TYR A 9 -3.67 4.73 10.56
CA TYR A 9 -4.38 5.74 11.32
C TYR A 9 -4.60 6.99 10.47
N THR A 10 -5.80 7.53 10.52
CA THR A 10 -6.09 8.89 10.06
C THR A 10 -7.00 9.56 11.08
N GLU A 11 -7.02 10.90 11.12
CA GLU A 11 -7.96 11.63 11.98
C GLU A 11 -9.43 11.32 11.62
N ALA A 12 -9.71 11.05 10.34
CA ALA A 12 -11.07 10.79 9.85
C ALA A 12 -11.61 9.41 10.25
N THR A 13 -10.74 8.41 10.36
CA THR A 13 -11.14 7.00 10.56
C THR A 13 -10.69 6.41 11.89
N GLY A 14 -9.76 7.05 12.59
CA GLY A 14 -8.98 6.38 13.63
C GLY A 14 -8.15 5.22 13.06
N TYR A 15 -7.85 4.22 13.90
CA TYR A 15 -7.13 3.03 13.48
C TYR A 15 -8.02 2.07 12.69
N ILE A 16 -7.57 1.72 11.49
CA ILE A 16 -8.09 0.61 10.68
C ILE A 16 -7.06 -0.51 10.61
N ASN A 17 -7.52 -1.76 10.57
CA ASN A 17 -6.64 -2.91 10.38
C ASN A 17 -6.45 -3.17 8.88
N ALA A 18 -5.24 -3.55 8.50
CA ALA A 18 -4.91 -3.95 7.15
C ALA A 18 -3.89 -5.10 7.17
N GLU A 19 -3.77 -5.80 6.04
CA GLU A 19 -2.85 -6.91 5.86
C GLU A 19 -1.96 -6.64 4.65
N LEU A 20 -0.66 -6.83 4.83
CA LEU A 20 0.31 -6.88 3.74
C LEU A 20 0.78 -8.32 3.57
N PHE A 21 1.01 -8.74 2.33
CA PHE A 21 1.47 -10.09 1.99
C PHE A 21 2.43 -10.06 0.80
N ASP A 22 3.26 -11.10 0.68
CA ASP A 22 4.41 -11.15 -0.24
C ASP A 22 4.12 -11.88 -1.56
N ASP A 23 2.89 -12.29 -1.82
CA ASP A 23 2.54 -13.21 -2.92
C ASP A 23 2.83 -12.67 -4.32
N TYR A 24 2.76 -11.35 -4.52
CA TYR A 24 3.05 -10.72 -5.81
C TYR A 24 4.42 -10.04 -5.84
N SER A 25 4.78 -9.32 -4.78
CA SER A 25 5.94 -8.43 -4.77
C SER A 25 6.81 -8.62 -3.51
N PRO A 26 7.48 -9.77 -3.35
CA PRO A 26 8.21 -10.09 -2.13
C PRO A 26 9.36 -9.12 -1.82
N ASN A 27 10.04 -8.56 -2.83
CA ASN A 27 11.10 -7.59 -2.60
C ASN A 27 10.54 -6.23 -2.15
N THR A 28 9.46 -5.79 -2.80
CA THR A 28 8.75 -4.55 -2.46
C THR A 28 8.15 -4.64 -1.06
N PHE A 29 7.48 -5.76 -0.77
CA PHE A 29 6.92 -6.10 0.54
C PHE A 29 7.98 -5.96 1.65
N ARG A 30 9.15 -6.59 1.49
CA ARG A 30 10.23 -6.50 2.48
C ARG A 30 10.67 -5.06 2.74
N LYS A 31 10.88 -4.27 1.68
CA LYS A 31 11.28 -2.87 1.82
C LYS A 31 10.23 -2.02 2.54
N VAL A 32 8.95 -2.22 2.22
CA VAL A 32 7.83 -1.56 2.90
C VAL A 32 7.84 -1.92 4.39
N LEU A 33 7.95 -3.19 4.74
CA LEU A 33 8.01 -3.62 6.14
C LEU A 33 9.19 -3.01 6.91
N GLU A 34 10.37 -2.94 6.28
CA GLU A 34 11.57 -2.35 6.88
C GLU A 34 11.45 -0.84 7.11
N SER A 35 10.56 -0.17 6.37
CA SER A 35 10.29 1.27 6.52
C SER A 35 9.21 1.60 7.56
N LEU A 36 8.51 0.60 8.10
CA LEU A 36 7.50 0.84 9.13
C LEU A 36 8.16 1.13 10.50
N PRO A 37 7.59 2.03 11.31
CA PRO A 37 6.40 2.84 11.05
C PRO A 37 6.69 4.03 10.10
N LEU A 38 5.70 4.40 9.29
CA LEU A 38 5.76 5.54 8.38
C LEU A 38 4.61 6.53 8.66
N GLU A 39 4.85 7.80 8.35
CA GLU A 39 3.88 8.88 8.40
C GLU A 39 3.95 9.66 7.09
N SER A 40 2.80 10.01 6.52
CA SER A 40 2.70 10.66 5.21
C SER A 40 1.34 11.37 5.06
N ILE A 41 1.23 12.23 4.05
CA ILE A 41 -0.03 12.89 3.70
C ILE A 41 -0.81 11.98 2.76
N ALA A 42 -2.04 11.63 3.14
CA ALA A 42 -2.94 10.86 2.30
C ALA A 42 -3.62 11.77 1.27
N TYR A 43 -3.44 11.43 -0.02
CA TYR A 43 -4.12 12.07 -1.14
C TYR A 43 -5.21 11.15 -1.67
N ARG A 44 -6.22 11.75 -2.29
CA ARG A 44 -7.31 11.01 -2.95
C ARG A 44 -7.25 11.22 -4.45
N TRP A 45 -7.39 10.14 -5.20
CA TRP A 45 -7.63 10.16 -6.64
C TRP A 45 -8.83 9.25 -6.93
N GLY A 46 -9.96 9.82 -7.37
CA GLY A 46 -11.14 9.02 -7.70
C GLY A 46 -11.58 8.12 -6.53
N ASP A 47 -11.44 6.81 -6.71
CA ASP A 47 -11.80 5.75 -5.77
C ASP A 47 -10.60 5.05 -5.08
N GLU A 48 -9.46 5.75 -5.02
CA GLU A 48 -8.26 5.33 -4.27
C GLU A 48 -7.68 6.44 -3.40
N ILE A 49 -7.02 6.02 -2.33
CA ILE A 49 -6.14 6.85 -1.50
C ILE A 49 -4.72 6.41 -1.80
N TYR A 50 -3.82 7.36 -2.00
CA TYR A 50 -2.40 7.08 -2.10
C TYR A 50 -1.60 8.00 -1.19
N PHE A 51 -0.45 7.52 -0.73
CA PHE A 51 0.48 8.29 0.06
C PHE A 51 1.92 7.84 -0.23
N GLU A 52 2.81 8.81 -0.30
CA GLU A 52 4.23 8.56 -0.57
C GLU A 52 4.88 7.81 0.60
N THR A 53 5.87 6.99 0.26
CA THR A 53 6.70 6.25 1.20
C THR A 53 8.18 6.56 0.92
N PRO A 54 9.09 6.36 1.88
CA PRO A 54 10.53 6.46 1.62
C PRO A 54 11.08 5.27 0.81
N VAL A 55 10.22 4.33 0.38
CA VAL A 55 10.62 3.11 -0.31
C VAL A 55 10.77 3.37 -1.79
N THR A 56 11.91 2.99 -2.35
CA THR A 56 12.10 2.89 -3.80
C THR A 56 12.16 1.42 -4.20
N ALA A 57 11.26 1.02 -5.10
CA ALA A 57 11.21 -0.31 -5.68
C ALA A 57 10.89 -0.22 -7.17
N GLU A 58 11.40 -1.17 -7.94
CA GLU A 58 11.00 -1.34 -9.34
C GLU A 58 9.71 -2.16 -9.43
N GLU A 59 9.12 -2.24 -10.61
CA GLU A 59 7.95 -3.06 -10.87
C GLU A 59 8.22 -4.54 -10.56
N GLU A 60 7.31 -5.18 -9.83
CA GLU A 60 7.44 -6.58 -9.42
C GLU A 60 6.09 -7.28 -9.57
N ASN A 61 5.95 -8.10 -10.62
CA ASN A 61 4.72 -8.83 -10.99
C ASN A 61 3.46 -7.95 -10.97
N ALA A 62 3.52 -6.78 -11.62
CA ALA A 62 2.43 -5.82 -11.61
C ALA A 62 1.10 -6.38 -12.15
N LYS A 63 0.02 -5.77 -11.65
CA LYS A 63 -1.35 -6.02 -12.07
C LYS A 63 -1.94 -4.72 -12.58
N GLU A 64 -2.58 -4.80 -13.74
CA GLU A 64 -3.33 -3.68 -14.31
C GLU A 64 -4.66 -3.45 -13.60
N VAL A 65 -5.24 -4.52 -13.01
CA VAL A 65 -6.53 -4.49 -12.32
C VAL A 65 -6.39 -5.17 -10.96
N VAL A 66 -6.94 -4.54 -9.92
CA VAL A 66 -6.94 -5.01 -8.54
C VAL A 66 -8.35 -4.98 -7.94
N ASP A 67 -8.60 -5.90 -7.01
CA ASP A 67 -9.89 -5.98 -6.34
C ASP A 67 -10.08 -4.85 -5.33
N LYS A 68 -11.34 -4.54 -5.03
CA LYS A 68 -11.71 -3.62 -3.94
C LYS A 68 -11.11 -4.10 -2.62
N GLY A 69 -10.46 -3.18 -1.90
CA GLY A 69 -9.80 -3.43 -0.62
C GLY A 69 -8.31 -3.78 -0.75
N THR A 70 -7.79 -3.86 -1.98
CA THR A 70 -6.37 -4.13 -2.21
C THR A 70 -5.51 -2.97 -1.70
N ILE A 71 -4.34 -3.31 -1.17
CA ILE A 71 -3.23 -2.37 -0.94
C ILE A 71 -2.14 -2.72 -1.95
N ALA A 72 -1.75 -1.76 -2.78
CA ALA A 72 -0.70 -1.95 -3.79
C ALA A 72 0.39 -0.91 -3.63
N PHE A 73 1.59 -1.22 -4.16
CA PHE A 73 2.67 -0.25 -4.27
C PHE A 73 2.72 0.27 -5.71
N TRP A 74 2.82 1.59 -5.86
CA TRP A 74 2.95 2.25 -7.15
C TRP A 74 4.37 2.80 -7.33
N PRO A 75 5.24 2.10 -8.10
CA PRO A 75 6.65 2.46 -8.24
C PRO A 75 6.92 3.89 -8.72
N PRO A 76 6.22 4.43 -9.74
CA PRO A 76 6.50 5.78 -10.24
C PRO A 76 6.35 6.89 -9.20
N GLY A 77 5.46 6.70 -8.22
CA GLY A 77 5.23 7.66 -7.13
C GLY A 77 5.83 7.25 -5.80
N ASN A 78 6.56 6.13 -5.73
CA ASN A 78 7.02 5.52 -4.48
C ASN A 78 5.91 5.43 -3.41
N ALA A 79 4.67 5.12 -3.85
CA ALA A 79 3.48 5.31 -3.04
C ALA A 79 2.81 3.97 -2.70
N LEU A 80 2.15 3.92 -1.54
CA LEU A 80 1.15 2.90 -1.26
C LEU A 80 -0.23 3.42 -1.64
N CYS A 81 -1.01 2.59 -2.31
CA CYS A 81 -2.38 2.86 -2.74
C CYS A 81 -3.35 1.91 -2.02
N ILE A 82 -4.52 2.44 -1.63
CA ILE A 82 -5.62 1.70 -1.01
C ILE A 82 -6.87 1.94 -1.85
N PHE A 83 -7.43 0.86 -2.40
CA PHE A 83 -8.54 0.91 -3.35
C PHE A 83 -9.87 0.57 -2.68
N TRP A 84 -10.93 1.37 -2.84
CA TRP A 84 -12.29 1.01 -2.37
C TRP A 84 -13.31 0.79 -3.49
N ALA A 85 -12.85 0.79 -4.74
CA ALA A 85 -13.52 0.25 -5.91
C ALA A 85 -12.57 -0.72 -6.64
N VAL A 86 -13.07 -1.41 -7.66
CA VAL A 86 -12.20 -2.12 -8.61
C VAL A 86 -11.46 -1.06 -9.41
N SER A 87 -10.14 -1.16 -9.46
CA SER A 87 -9.27 -0.28 -10.26
C SER A 87 -8.40 -1.10 -11.18
#